data_AF-E9LHG7-F1
#
_entry.id   AF-E9LHG7-F1
#
_cell.length_a   1.000
_cell.length_b   1.000
_cell.length_c   1.000
_cell.angle_alpha   90.00
_cell.angle_beta   90.00
_cell.angle_gamma   90.00
#
_symmetry.space_group_name_H-M   'P 1'
#
loop_
_entity.id
_entity.type
_entity.pdbx_description
1 polymer ?
#
loop_
_entity_poly.entity_id
_entity_poly.type
_entity_poly.pdbx_seq_one_letter_code
_entity_poly.pdbx_strand_id
1 'polypeptide(L)' 'KMISPGIVYRRDTDDPTHSHQFHQVEGLVIDRHVTMADLKGTLLTMAQKIFGDRFDIRLRPSYFPFT' A
#
# COMPACT_ATOMS: atom_id res chain seq x y z
N LYS A 1 8.61 12.95 -0.87
CA LYS A 1 7.93 11.70 -1.30
C LYS A 1 8.96 10.60 -1.35
N MET A 2 8.73 9.47 -0.72
CA MET A 2 9.61 8.30 -0.81
C MET A 2 8.80 7.04 -1.14
N ILE A 3 9.46 6.08 -1.78
CA ILE A 3 9.00 4.72 -1.99
C ILE A 3 10.11 3.79 -1.49
N SER A 4 9.75 2.80 -0.68
CA SER A 4 10.69 1.84 -0.08
C SER A 4 10.26 0.42 -0.43
N PRO A 5 10.78 -0.16 -1.53
CA PRO A 5 10.64 -1.58 -1.80
C PRO A 5 11.65 -2.39 -0.96
N GLY A 6 11.24 -3.55 -0.45
CA GLY A 6 12.14 -4.38 0.34
C GLY A 6 11.61 -5.78 0.62
N ILE A 7 12.53 -6.65 1.03
CA ILE A 7 12.21 -7.97 1.58
C ILE A 7 11.89 -7.79 3.07
N VAL A 8 10.80 -8.40 3.50
CA VAL A 8 10.35 -8.43 4.89
C VAL A 8 10.14 -9.86 5.36
N TYR A 9 10.15 -10.04 6.67
CA TYR A 9 10.07 -11.35 7.31
C TYR A 9 8.93 -11.36 8.32
N ARG A 10 8.16 -12.43 8.33
CA ARG A 10 7.12 -12.69 9.33
C ARG A 10 7.20 -14.13 9.79
N ARG A 11 6.84 -14.37 11.05
CA ARG A 11 6.73 -15.72 11.61
C ARG A 11 5.41 -16.38 11.19
N ASP A 12 5.27 -16.62 9.89
CA ASP A 12 4.14 -17.36 9.30
C ASP A 12 4.60 -18.78 8.96
N THR A 13 3.71 -19.76 9.09
CA THR A 13 3.95 -21.12 8.59
C THR A 13 3.75 -21.11 7.09
N ASP A 14 4.70 -21.66 6.33
CA ASP A 14 4.59 -21.69 4.87
C ASP A 14 3.40 -22.54 4.41
N ASP A 15 2.53 -21.94 3.60
CA ASP A 15 1.38 -22.57 2.95
C ASP A 15 1.14 -21.92 1.57
N PRO A 16 0.16 -22.36 0.76
CA PRO A 16 -0.05 -21.81 -0.58
C PRO A 16 -0.29 -20.30 -0.67
N THR A 17 -0.66 -19.65 0.44
CA THR A 17 -0.96 -18.20 0.52
C THR A 17 -0.07 -17.44 1.50
N HIS A 18 0.73 -18.13 2.32
CA HIS A 18 1.59 -17.53 3.33
C HIS A 18 3.04 -17.96 3.13
N SER A 19 3.95 -16.99 3.21
CA SER A 19 5.39 -17.25 3.26
C SER A 19 6.03 -16.43 4.36
N HIS A 20 6.97 -17.04 5.08
CA HIS A 20 7.76 -16.35 6.10
C HIS A 20 8.63 -15.21 5.54
N GLN A 21 8.91 -15.20 4.24
CA GLN A 21 9.67 -14.16 3.54
C GLN A 21 8.88 -13.66 2.32
N PHE A 22 8.65 -12.35 2.22
CA PHE A 22 7.95 -11.74 1.08
C PHE A 22 8.42 -10.31 0.82
N HIS A 23 7.89 -9.70 -0.24
CA HIS A 23 8.25 -8.34 -0.64
C HIS A 23 7.15 -7.35 -0.27
N GLN A 24 7.54 -6.19 0.26
CA GLN A 24 6.67 -5.06 0.49
C GLN A 24 7.16 -3.83 -0.24
N VAL A 25 6.23 -2.92 -0.52
CA VAL A 25 6.51 -1.58 -1.00
C VAL A 25 5.75 -0.61 -0.11
N GLU A 26 6.48 0.26 0.58
CA GLU A 26 5.91 1.33 1.40
C GLU A 26 6.03 2.67 0.68
N GLY A 27 5.08 3.57 0.91
CA GLY A 27 5.08 4.92 0.36
C GLY A 27 4.78 5.95 1.45
N LEU A 28 5.55 7.03 1.47
CA LEU A 28 5.37 8.12 2.43
C LEU A 28 5.50 9.48 1.74
N VAL A 29 4.52 10.34 2.00
CA VAL A 29 4.45 11.71 1.49
C VAL A 29 4.22 12.63 2.68
N ILE A 30 5.18 13.51 2.92
CA ILE A 30 5.11 14.56 3.93
C ILE A 30 5.22 15.88 3.18
N ASP A 31 4.18 16.70 3.28
CA ASP A 31 4.14 18.04 2.70
C ASP A 31 3.11 18.90 3.43
N ARG A 32 3.16 20.21 3.22
CA ARG A 32 2.11 21.12 3.67
C ARG A 32 0.82 20.83 2.89
N HIS A 33 -0.30 20.79 3.60
CA HIS A 33 -1.65 20.58 3.04
C HIS A 33 -1.90 19.21 2.38
N VAL A 34 -1.06 18.19 2.63
CA VAL A 34 -1.40 16.83 2.18
C VAL A 34 -2.64 16.32 2.91
N THR A 35 -3.54 15.68 2.18
CA THR A 35 -4.83 15.20 2.68
C THR A 35 -5.05 13.71 2.39
N MET A 36 -6.09 13.13 3.00
CA MET A 36 -6.54 11.78 2.65
C MET A 36 -7.03 11.65 1.19
N ALA A 37 -7.43 12.75 0.56
CA ALA A 37 -7.81 12.75 -0.85
C ALA A 37 -6.59 12.48 -1.75
N ASP A 38 -5.41 13.01 -1.39
CA ASP A 38 -4.15 12.76 -2.11
C ASP A 38 -3.75 11.29 -2.01
N LEU A 39 -3.89 10.69 -0.82
CA LEU A 39 -3.66 9.25 -0.64
C LEU A 39 -4.61 8.43 -1.50
N LYS A 40 -5.92 8.74 -1.46
CA LYS A 40 -6.92 8.06 -2.29
C LYS A 40 -6.59 8.18 -3.78
N GLY A 41 -6.32 9.40 -4.27
CA GLY A 41 -6.00 9.64 -5.67
C GLY A 41 -4.73 8.92 -6.13
N THR A 42 -3.72 8.86 -5.27
CA THR A 42 -2.46 8.14 -5.55
C THR A 42 -2.71 6.64 -5.68
N LEU A 43 -3.47 6.05 -4.74
CA LEU A 43 -3.82 4.62 -4.78
C LEU A 43 -4.70 4.27 -5.98
N LEU A 44 -5.64 5.15 -6.35
CA LEU A 44 -6.47 4.96 -7.55
C LEU A 44 -5.62 4.98 -8.82
N THR A 45 -4.72 5.96 -8.95
CA THR A 45 -3.81 6.07 -10.09
C THR A 45 -2.91 4.84 -10.19
N MET A 46 -2.40 4.33 -9.07
CA MET A 46 -1.61 3.10 -9.03
C MET A 46 -2.43 1.90 -9.50
N ALA A 47 -3.66 1.73 -9.00
CA ALA A 47 -4.53 0.62 -9.40
C ALA A 47 -4.85 0.66 -10.90
N GLN A 48 -5.16 1.85 -11.44
CA GLN A 48 -5.44 2.02 -12.87
C GLN A 48 -4.22 1.74 -13.74
N LYS A 49 -3.01 2.11 -13.30
CA LYS A 49 -1.77 1.78 -14.04
C LYS A 49 -1.43 0.29 -14.05
N ILE A 50 -1.82 -0.46 -13.02
CA ILE A 50 -1.53 -1.90 -12.91
C ILE A 50 -2.62 -2.73 -13.59
N PHE A 51 -3.88 -2.37 -13.39
CA PHE A 51 -5.03 -3.21 -13.77
C PHE A 51 -5.87 -2.61 -14.92
N GLY A 52 -5.71 -1.33 -15.24
CA GLY A 52 -6.45 -0.60 -16.27
C GLY A 52 -7.52 0.35 -15.73
N ASP A 53 -7.97 1.28 -16.57
CA ASP A 53 -8.77 2.45 -16.14
C ASP A 53 -10.18 2.12 -15.65
N ARG A 54 -10.69 0.91 -15.92
CA ARG A 54 -12.03 0.47 -15.48
C ARG A 54 -12.12 0.13 -13.99
N PHE A 55 -10.98 0.03 -13.30
CA PHE A 55 -10.91 -0.41 -11.91
C PHE A 55 -10.94 0.78 -10.95
N ASP A 56 -11.73 0.64 -9.87
CA ASP A 56 -11.84 1.62 -8.79
C ASP A 56 -11.31 1.03 -7.47
N ILE A 57 -11.07 1.89 -6.48
CA ILE A 57 -10.57 1.53 -5.16
C ILE A 57 -11.60 1.79 -4.06
N ARG A 58 -11.56 0.95 -3.01
CA ARG A 58 -12.39 1.12 -1.82
C ARG A 58 -11.54 1.20 -0.57
N LEU A 59 -11.54 2.36 0.09
CA LEU A 59 -10.90 2.56 1.39
C LEU A 59 -11.91 2.23 2.50
N ARG A 60 -11.49 1.43 3.48
CA ARG A 60 -12.24 1.13 4.70
C ARG A 60 -11.41 1.52 5.92
N PRO A 61 -12.01 2.17 6.93
CA PRO A 61 -11.29 2.47 8.17
C PRO A 61 -10.73 1.20 8.82
N SER A 62 -9.55 1.34 9.38
CA SER A 62 -8.87 0.32 10.20
C SER A 62 -7.99 1.03 11.21
N TYR A 63 -7.40 0.28 12.14
CA TYR A 63 -6.49 0.82 13.14
C TYR A 63 -5.08 0.31 12.86
N PHE A 64 -4.13 1.25 12.69
CA PHE A 64 -2.71 0.96 12.70
C PHE A 64 -2.04 1.94 13.67
N PRO A 65 -1.08 1.49 14.48
CA PRO A 65 -0.49 2.33 15.53
C PRO A 65 0.32 3.54 15.00
N PHE A 66 0.55 3.63 13.69
CA PHE A 66 1.38 4.64 13.04
C PHE A 66 0.65 5.42 11.92
N THR A 67 -0.68 5.28 11.80
CA THR A 67 -1.50 6.06 10.84
C THR A 67 -2.78 6.60 11.47
#